data_AF-A0A6G8I4C8-F1
#
_entry.id   AF-A0A6G8I4C8-F1
#
_cell.length_a   1.000
_cell.length_b   1.000
_cell.length_c   1.000
_cell.angle_alpha   90.00
_cell.angle_beta   90.00
_cell.angle_gamma   90.00
#
_symmetry.space_group_name_H-M   'P 1'
#
loop_
_entity.id
_entity.type
_entity.pdbx_description
1 polymer ?
#
loop_
_entity_poly.entity_id
_entity_poly.type
_entity_poly.pdbx_seq_one_letter_code
_entity_poly.pdbx_strand_id
1 'polypeptide(L)'
;MKVDTAWVEPPYSIGGLDHLGAQAPCVLIYGQLLPGITNVTDRARYYSFYPWLIWSLAQRFPDDEDEISFVERFRRADCLFTLIAEHHAQCTDKISERHGAAMVGRQKLVSAVQRVRSGETLKLVKFTANDSADRYFMNRMGGLSQYYAGTLADLRVLEGGRKPWFRFTKEVGKPIAEAFDASVPSEPFWDILERGEVTDAGLRQLHAFCPCHLRNAVSSEREQLIDIYFDRQREYGEEGIQRKRSLALIQRLIGSLSPGFEFGEYVFRATVYGNALPDATSWSIPADLTSTRENWAIYVRNDLLSVAVQTIFALALNKLSPQTTGERYVYATVEAFAKAFEESDHVAGFVADTGCATFGAWLLNIESALPALGEWSADGHEMPLAQDIVSSWGRASDSALLASAMRVLAILAIRDDPNRAPYKGLAITPQALQDYPINLDTFRRKAAAWSEMPLGDVVYEVVAWCMNTHLRVSLRKLHRTSSATFRFRPSELGLQLTDGNIPAPSNTRPRFRQAVQILMDIGAVVRDDNKQMSLSAEGKQLMEAVSA
;
A
#
# COMPACT_ATOMS: atom_id res chain seq x y z
N MET A 1 42.67 -6.12 -31.05
CA MET A 1 41.31 -6.00 -30.46
C MET A 1 41.36 -6.70 -29.11
N LYS A 2 41.42 -5.95 -28.01
CA LYS A 2 41.39 -6.50 -26.65
C LYS A 2 39.93 -6.81 -26.32
N VAL A 3 39.60 -8.07 -26.13
CA VAL A 3 38.30 -8.47 -25.56
C VAL A 3 38.47 -8.35 -24.05
N ASP A 4 37.94 -7.27 -23.46
CA ASP A 4 37.80 -7.17 -22.01
C ASP A 4 36.59 -8.02 -21.61
N THR A 5 36.85 -9.20 -21.04
CA THR A 5 35.84 -9.99 -20.35
C THR A 5 35.65 -9.42 -18.95
N ALA A 6 34.62 -8.60 -18.75
CA ALA A 6 34.16 -8.26 -17.42
C ALA A 6 33.38 -9.45 -16.85
N TRP A 7 33.86 -10.02 -15.74
CA TRP A 7 33.06 -10.93 -14.94
C TRP A 7 31.91 -10.12 -14.34
N VAL A 8 30.69 -10.32 -14.84
CA VAL A 8 29.50 -9.69 -14.28
C VAL A 8 29.19 -10.40 -12.98
N GLU A 9 29.25 -9.66 -11.87
CA GLU A 9 28.78 -10.14 -10.58
C GLU A 9 27.33 -10.66 -10.74
N PRO A 10 27.01 -11.87 -10.23
CA PRO A 10 25.67 -12.41 -10.36
C PRO A 10 24.65 -11.44 -9.74
N PRO A 11 23.52 -11.18 -10.42
CA PRO A 11 22.50 -10.26 -9.91
C PRO A 11 21.99 -10.74 -8.55
N TYR A 12 21.89 -9.81 -7.61
CA TYR A 12 21.35 -10.10 -6.28
C TYR A 12 19.88 -10.54 -6.39
N SER A 13 19.56 -11.69 -5.79
CA SER A 13 18.18 -12.15 -5.68
C SER A 13 17.43 -11.31 -4.65
N ILE A 14 16.28 -10.76 -5.03
CA ILE A 14 15.39 -10.04 -4.11
C ILE A 14 13.99 -10.64 -4.15
N GLY A 15 13.36 -10.77 -2.98
CA GLY A 15 12.01 -11.33 -2.84
C GLY A 15 10.89 -10.35 -3.24
N GLY A 16 11.05 -9.60 -4.33
CA GLY A 16 10.13 -8.52 -4.73
C GLY A 16 8.65 -8.92 -4.71
N LEU A 17 7.75 -8.02 -4.34
CA LEU A 17 6.36 -8.36 -3.98
C LEU A 17 5.42 -8.65 -5.16
N ASP A 18 5.64 -8.01 -6.32
CA ASP A 18 4.75 -8.15 -7.49
C ASP A 18 5.40 -8.99 -8.59
N HIS A 19 5.23 -10.31 -8.52
CA HIS A 19 5.85 -11.26 -9.45
C HIS A 19 5.20 -11.31 -10.84
N LEU A 20 3.96 -10.84 -10.97
CA LEU A 20 3.21 -10.84 -12.22
C LEU A 20 3.04 -9.44 -12.83
N GLY A 21 3.41 -8.38 -12.10
CA GLY A 21 3.05 -7.02 -12.52
C GLY A 21 1.55 -6.72 -12.37
N ALA A 22 0.78 -7.59 -11.68
CA ALA A 22 -0.68 -7.52 -11.58
C ALA A 22 -1.13 -6.54 -10.49
N GLN A 23 -0.25 -6.25 -9.52
CA GLN A 23 -0.50 -5.26 -8.47
C GLN A 23 -0.21 -3.83 -8.95
N ALA A 24 0.66 -3.65 -9.95
CA ALA A 24 1.04 -2.34 -10.44
C ALA A 24 -0.13 -1.48 -10.98
N PRO A 25 -1.11 -2.02 -11.74
CA PRO A 25 -2.30 -1.24 -12.09
C PRO A 25 -3.08 -0.78 -10.85
N CYS A 26 -3.21 -1.61 -9.79
CA CYS A 26 -3.80 -1.16 -8.52
C CYS A 26 -3.04 0.05 -7.95
N VAL A 27 -1.69 0.01 -7.97
CA VAL A 27 -0.84 1.12 -7.52
C VAL A 27 -1.06 2.40 -8.30
N LEU A 28 -1.20 2.31 -9.62
CA LEU A 28 -1.52 3.45 -10.46
C LEU A 28 -2.89 4.05 -10.09
N ILE A 29 -3.90 3.20 -9.88
CA ILE A 29 -5.26 3.65 -9.53
C ILE A 29 -5.26 4.35 -8.17
N TYR A 30 -4.84 3.68 -7.09
CA TYR A 30 -4.91 4.30 -5.76
C TYR A 30 -3.93 5.47 -5.60
N GLY A 31 -2.86 5.50 -6.41
CA GLY A 31 -1.96 6.65 -6.52
C GLY A 31 -2.67 7.92 -6.98
N GLN A 32 -3.63 7.78 -7.90
CA GLN A 32 -4.50 8.86 -8.36
C GLN A 32 -5.65 9.14 -7.38
N LEU A 33 -6.11 8.14 -6.62
CA LEU A 33 -7.22 8.30 -5.66
C LEU A 33 -6.81 9.03 -4.38
N LEU A 34 -5.57 8.85 -3.92
CA LEU A 34 -5.01 9.47 -2.71
C LEU A 34 -3.62 10.06 -3.01
N PRO A 35 -3.51 11.06 -3.90
CA PRO A 35 -2.23 11.69 -4.24
C PRO A 35 -1.71 12.50 -3.05
N GLY A 36 -0.41 12.51 -2.83
CA GLY A 36 0.21 13.19 -1.69
C GLY A 36 0.06 12.47 -0.34
N ILE A 37 -0.42 11.22 -0.31
CA ILE A 37 -0.42 10.35 0.88
C ILE A 37 0.51 9.15 0.63
N THR A 38 1.38 8.80 1.58
CA THR A 38 2.34 7.69 1.41
C THR A 38 1.68 6.31 1.53
N ASN A 39 2.35 5.27 1.04
CA ASN A 39 1.93 3.86 1.14
C ASN A 39 2.35 3.14 2.43
N VAL A 40 3.32 3.68 3.18
CA VAL A 40 4.05 2.91 4.20
C VAL A 40 3.87 3.50 5.58
N THR A 41 4.13 4.80 5.74
CA THR A 41 4.02 5.50 7.01
C THR A 41 2.77 6.38 7.02
N ASP A 42 2.11 6.45 8.17
CA ASP A 42 0.73 6.86 8.31
C ASP A 42 0.54 8.15 9.11
N ARG A 43 1.62 8.81 9.54
CA ARG A 43 1.53 9.97 10.44
C ARG A 43 1.48 11.29 9.69
N ALA A 44 0.43 12.05 9.95
CA ALA A 44 0.26 13.39 9.39
C ALA A 44 1.37 14.34 9.83
N ARG A 45 1.87 14.18 11.06
CA ARG A 45 2.84 15.09 11.65
C ARG A 45 4.24 15.04 11.02
N TYR A 46 4.58 14.02 10.22
CA TYR A 46 5.82 14.07 9.43
C TYR A 46 5.75 15.10 8.29
N TYR A 47 4.56 15.48 7.84
CA TYR A 47 4.39 16.50 6.81
C TYR A 47 4.70 17.91 7.31
N SER A 48 4.65 18.14 8.62
CA SER A 48 5.11 19.37 9.28
C SER A 48 6.53 19.23 9.87
N PHE A 49 6.86 18.07 10.46
CA PHE A 49 8.17 17.85 11.08
C PHE A 49 9.34 17.89 10.09
N TYR A 50 9.25 17.24 8.92
CA TYR A 50 10.36 17.24 7.96
C TYR A 50 10.68 18.62 7.36
N PRO A 51 9.71 19.41 6.87
CA PRO A 51 10.02 20.78 6.46
C PRO A 51 10.52 21.63 7.63
N TRP A 52 9.96 21.48 8.84
CA TRP A 52 10.48 22.15 10.03
C TRP A 52 11.95 21.81 10.30
N LEU A 53 12.32 20.54 10.26
CA LEU A 53 13.68 20.11 10.54
C LEU A 53 14.67 20.70 9.52
N ILE A 54 14.33 20.68 8.24
CA ILE A 54 15.16 21.26 7.17
C ILE A 54 15.26 22.77 7.34
N TRP A 55 14.14 23.45 7.59
CA TRP A 55 14.09 24.89 7.84
C TRP A 55 14.92 25.28 9.07
N SER A 56 14.75 24.56 10.17
CA SER A 56 15.43 24.80 11.43
C SER A 56 16.94 24.56 11.34
N LEU A 57 17.38 23.54 10.58
CA LEU A 57 18.80 23.32 10.29
C LEU A 57 19.39 24.48 9.49
N ALA A 58 18.69 24.97 8.46
CA ALA A 58 19.15 26.10 7.66
C ALA A 58 19.27 27.40 8.48
N GLN A 59 18.39 27.60 9.46
CA GLN A 59 18.43 28.77 10.34
C GLN A 59 19.58 28.70 11.37
N ARG A 60 19.87 27.50 11.91
CA ARG A 60 20.89 27.31 12.96
C ARG A 60 22.30 27.15 12.40
N PHE A 61 22.41 26.59 11.21
CA PHE A 61 23.68 26.32 10.55
C PHE A 61 23.67 26.92 9.12
N PRO A 62 23.54 28.25 8.98
CA PRO A 62 23.37 28.91 7.69
C PRO A 62 24.58 28.73 6.75
N ASP A 63 25.77 28.57 7.32
CA ASP A 63 27.04 28.42 6.59
C ASP A 63 27.52 26.95 6.49
N ASP A 64 26.72 25.98 6.97
CA ASP A 64 27.08 24.56 6.93
C ASP A 64 26.67 23.93 5.60
N GLU A 65 27.67 23.81 4.72
CA GLU A 65 27.54 23.14 3.43
C GLU A 65 27.97 21.66 3.48
N ASP A 66 28.32 21.11 4.65
CA ASP A 66 28.77 19.72 4.77
C ASP A 66 27.61 18.73 4.82
N GLU A 67 27.54 17.90 3.78
CA GLU A 67 26.55 16.85 3.63
C GLU A 67 26.59 15.84 4.80
N ILE A 68 27.78 15.50 5.30
CA ILE A 68 27.92 14.48 6.35
C ILE A 68 27.31 15.01 7.64
N SER A 69 27.69 16.22 8.04
CA SER A 69 27.20 16.89 9.24
C SER A 69 25.68 17.09 9.18
N PHE A 70 25.12 17.44 8.02
CA PHE A 70 23.67 17.53 7.86
C PHE A 70 22.97 16.19 8.03
N VAL A 71 23.43 15.15 7.34
CA VAL A 71 22.84 13.80 7.44
C VAL A 71 22.89 13.31 8.89
N GLU A 72 24.00 13.55 9.59
CA GLU A 72 24.12 13.17 10.99
C GLU A 72 23.09 13.87 11.89
N ARG A 73 22.98 15.20 11.81
CA ARG A 73 21.98 15.97 12.58
C ARG A 73 20.56 15.57 12.22
N PHE A 74 20.28 15.38 10.94
CA PHE A 74 18.97 14.93 10.45
C PHE A 74 18.59 13.58 11.06
N ARG A 75 19.49 12.58 11.02
CA ARG A 75 19.23 11.24 11.57
C ARG A 75 19.02 11.29 13.09
N ARG A 76 19.79 12.12 13.81
CA ARG A 76 19.59 12.36 15.24
C ARG A 76 18.20 12.93 15.53
N ALA A 77 17.74 13.91 14.76
CA ALA A 77 16.41 14.50 14.92
C ALA A 77 15.29 13.49 14.61
N ASP A 78 15.36 12.78 13.49
CA ASP A 78 14.36 11.78 13.07
C ASP A 78 14.26 10.62 14.09
N CYS A 79 15.40 10.19 14.63
CA CYS A 79 15.46 9.21 15.73
C CYS A 79 14.84 9.77 17.03
N LEU A 80 15.20 11.00 17.43
CA LEU A 80 14.69 11.64 18.64
C LEU A 80 13.17 11.84 18.57
N PHE A 81 12.64 12.25 17.42
CA PHE A 81 11.20 12.40 17.20
C PHE A 81 10.43 11.11 17.49
N THR A 82 10.96 9.97 17.04
CA THR A 82 10.37 8.66 17.34
C THR A 82 10.50 8.25 18.80
N LEU A 83 11.66 8.53 19.44
CA LEU A 83 11.86 8.27 20.87
C LEU A 83 10.84 9.05 21.73
N ILE A 84 10.58 10.31 21.38
CA ILE A 84 9.60 11.15 22.09
C ILE A 84 8.20 10.54 22.01
N ALA A 85 7.75 10.19 20.81
CA ALA A 85 6.40 9.64 20.62
C ALA A 85 6.23 8.27 21.31
N GLU A 86 7.23 7.40 21.23
CA GLU A 86 7.20 6.10 21.91
C GLU A 86 7.26 6.26 23.43
N HIS A 87 8.08 7.17 23.95
CA HIS A 87 8.11 7.48 25.38
C HIS A 87 6.78 8.02 25.88
N HIS A 88 6.18 8.97 25.16
CA HIS A 88 4.88 9.52 25.53
C HIS A 88 3.80 8.43 25.57
N ALA A 89 3.79 7.51 24.59
CA ALA A 89 2.89 6.37 24.57
C ALA A 89 3.02 5.51 25.84
N GLN A 90 4.24 5.21 26.27
CA GLN A 90 4.49 4.36 27.43
C GLN A 90 4.20 5.03 28.78
N CYS A 91 4.11 6.36 28.82
CA CYS A 91 3.87 7.16 30.02
C CYS A 91 2.42 7.65 30.20
N THR A 92 1.56 7.49 29.19
CA THR A 92 0.18 8.03 29.22
C THR A 92 -0.87 6.93 29.11
N ASP A 93 -1.80 7.02 28.15
CA ASP A 93 -2.92 6.11 27.96
C ASP A 93 -2.50 4.74 27.39
N LYS A 94 -1.22 4.58 27.00
CA LYS A 94 -0.67 3.37 26.36
C LYS A 94 -1.38 3.00 25.06
N ILE A 95 -2.14 3.93 24.47
CA ILE A 95 -2.82 3.74 23.18
C ILE A 95 -1.82 4.09 22.08
N SER A 96 -1.02 3.10 21.70
CA SER A 96 0.06 3.27 20.72
C SER A 96 -0.39 3.95 19.42
N GLU A 97 -1.62 3.72 18.97
CA GLU A 97 -2.19 4.33 17.75
C GLU A 97 -2.26 5.85 17.82
N ARG A 98 -2.48 6.44 19.01
CA ARG A 98 -2.50 7.90 19.19
C ARG A 98 -1.11 8.52 19.21
N HIS A 99 -0.08 7.73 19.54
CA HIS A 99 1.28 8.23 19.84
C HIS A 99 2.33 7.65 18.87
N GLY A 100 3.04 6.60 19.29
CA GLY A 100 4.24 6.10 18.61
C GLY A 100 4.02 5.09 17.49
N ALA A 101 2.80 4.57 17.26
CA ALA A 101 2.58 3.58 16.20
C ALA A 101 3.02 4.11 14.84
N ALA A 102 3.69 3.27 14.04
CA ALA A 102 4.15 3.58 12.69
C ALA A 102 5.06 4.83 12.53
N MET A 103 5.61 5.33 13.64
CA MET A 103 6.78 6.22 13.62
C MET A 103 8.01 5.52 13.02
N VAL A 104 8.87 6.28 12.37
CA VAL A 104 10.01 5.77 11.61
C VAL A 104 11.02 5.08 12.53
N GLY A 105 11.29 3.80 12.28
CA GLY A 105 12.25 3.03 13.09
C GLY A 105 11.76 2.65 14.49
N ARG A 106 10.49 2.91 14.83
CA ARG A 106 9.92 2.68 16.17
C ARG A 106 10.19 1.28 16.71
N GLN A 107 10.05 0.24 15.89
CA GLN A 107 10.27 -1.15 16.32
C GLN A 107 11.66 -1.40 16.91
N LYS A 108 12.69 -0.67 16.45
CA LYS A 108 14.07 -0.74 16.99
C LYS A 108 14.26 0.06 18.28
N LEU A 109 13.36 0.99 18.57
CA LEU A 109 13.50 1.96 19.66
C LEU A 109 12.64 1.67 20.89
N VAL A 110 11.67 0.73 20.82
CA VAL A 110 10.80 0.37 21.95
C VAL A 110 11.59 -0.02 23.21
N SER A 111 12.59 -0.90 23.05
CA SER A 111 13.44 -1.35 24.16
C SER A 111 14.38 -0.26 24.67
N ALA A 112 14.81 0.66 23.80
CA ALA A 112 15.62 1.81 24.17
C ALA A 112 14.81 2.76 25.08
N VAL A 113 13.54 3.01 24.77
CA VAL A 113 12.66 3.82 25.63
C VAL A 113 12.44 3.17 26.99
N GLN A 114 12.28 1.84 27.06
CA GLN A 114 12.16 1.14 28.35
C GLN A 114 13.39 1.34 29.23
N ARG A 115 14.59 1.27 28.63
CA ARG A 115 15.87 1.54 29.30
C ARG A 115 15.94 2.97 29.84
N VAL A 116 15.53 3.97 29.06
CA VAL A 116 15.47 5.37 29.50
C VAL A 116 14.58 5.52 30.72
N ARG A 117 13.39 4.92 30.69
CA ARG A 117 12.43 4.97 31.80
C ARG A 117 12.93 4.27 33.07
N SER A 118 13.87 3.34 32.94
CA SER A 118 14.58 2.70 34.05
C SER A 118 15.79 3.51 34.56
N GLY A 119 16.00 4.73 34.05
CA GLY A 119 17.05 5.65 34.49
C GLY A 119 18.32 5.65 33.62
N GLU A 120 18.36 4.89 32.52
CA GLU A 120 19.51 4.92 31.60
C GLU A 120 19.56 6.22 30.79
N THR A 121 20.75 6.78 30.60
CA THR A 121 20.98 7.85 29.61
C THR A 121 21.42 7.23 28.29
N LEU A 122 20.66 7.46 27.22
CA LEU A 122 20.98 6.94 25.88
C LEU A 122 21.88 7.90 25.12
N LYS A 123 22.77 7.35 24.29
CA LYS A 123 23.53 8.12 23.29
C LYS A 123 22.89 7.99 21.92
N LEU A 124 22.45 9.09 21.30
CA LEU A 124 21.78 9.10 20.00
C LEU A 124 22.66 8.48 18.88
N VAL A 125 23.98 8.68 18.93
CA VAL A 125 24.92 8.12 17.95
C VAL A 125 24.80 6.59 17.83
N LYS A 126 24.51 5.89 18.95
CA LYS A 126 24.32 4.44 18.97
C LYS A 126 23.18 4.00 18.06
N PHE A 127 22.14 4.82 17.92
CA PHE A 127 20.97 4.49 17.09
C PHE A 127 21.05 5.13 15.70
N THR A 128 21.94 6.09 15.47
CA THR A 128 21.92 6.90 14.24
C THR A 128 23.10 6.64 13.33
N ALA A 129 24.23 6.14 13.85
CA ALA A 129 25.38 5.75 13.04
C ALA A 129 25.01 4.67 12.00
N ASN A 130 25.53 4.81 10.78
CA ASN A 130 25.16 3.95 9.65
C ASN A 130 25.61 2.50 9.85
N ASP A 131 26.72 2.28 10.54
CA ASP A 131 27.35 1.00 10.84
C ASP A 131 26.84 0.37 12.15
N SER A 132 25.97 1.05 12.90
CA SER A 132 25.42 0.50 14.14
C SER A 132 24.42 -0.63 13.87
N ALA A 133 24.59 -1.74 14.61
CA ALA A 133 23.62 -2.84 14.63
C ALA A 133 22.26 -2.41 15.23
N ASP A 134 22.28 -1.42 16.12
CA ASP A 134 21.11 -0.85 16.79
C ASP A 134 20.50 0.33 16.01
N ARG A 135 20.92 0.55 14.76
CA ARG A 135 20.44 1.69 13.98
C ARG A 135 18.92 1.71 13.87
N TYR A 136 18.32 2.88 14.14
CA TYR A 136 16.87 3.06 14.10
C TYR A 136 16.30 2.82 12.70
N PHE A 137 17.07 3.17 11.66
CA PHE A 137 16.64 3.08 10.27
C PHE A 137 17.81 2.85 9.30
N MET A 138 17.54 2.07 8.25
CA MET A 138 18.52 1.65 7.24
C MET A 138 18.86 2.74 6.23
N ASN A 139 17.82 3.44 5.72
CA ASN A 139 18.02 4.46 4.70
C ASN A 139 18.78 5.66 5.28
N ARG A 140 19.78 6.17 4.55
CA ARG A 140 20.66 7.27 4.95
C ARG A 140 19.91 8.50 5.44
N MET A 141 18.88 8.94 4.73
CA MET A 141 18.07 10.12 5.08
C MET A 141 16.76 9.72 5.78
N GLY A 142 16.80 8.65 6.58
CA GLY A 142 15.70 8.24 7.44
C GLY A 142 14.39 7.98 6.69
N GLY A 143 13.28 8.29 7.36
CA GLY A 143 11.95 8.16 6.79
C GLY A 143 11.67 9.13 5.65
N LEU A 144 12.29 10.32 5.65
CA LEU A 144 12.10 11.34 4.61
C LEU A 144 12.41 10.77 3.22
N SER A 145 13.64 10.34 2.98
CA SER A 145 14.04 9.83 1.66
C SER A 145 13.36 8.52 1.27
N GLN A 146 13.01 7.69 2.24
CA GLN A 146 12.41 6.39 1.98
C GLN A 146 10.91 6.49 1.64
N TYR A 147 10.18 7.42 2.27
CA TYR A 147 8.71 7.44 2.22
C TYR A 147 8.09 8.79 1.89
N TYR A 148 8.64 9.91 2.38
CA TYR A 148 7.97 11.22 2.33
C TYR A 148 8.49 12.16 1.25
N ALA A 149 9.71 11.96 0.73
CA ALA A 149 10.34 12.90 -0.19
C ALA A 149 9.50 13.14 -1.45
N GLY A 150 8.98 12.07 -2.06
CA GLY A 150 8.10 12.18 -3.23
C GLY A 150 6.79 12.90 -2.90
N THR A 151 6.10 12.49 -1.84
CA THR A 151 4.80 13.09 -1.48
C THR A 151 4.92 14.54 -1.02
N LEU A 152 5.98 14.91 -0.31
CA LEU A 152 6.24 16.30 0.07
C LEU A 152 6.62 17.17 -1.12
N ALA A 153 7.25 16.60 -2.14
CA ALA A 153 7.48 17.29 -3.40
C ALA A 153 6.19 17.50 -4.20
N ASP A 154 5.35 16.47 -4.31
CA ASP A 154 4.04 16.56 -4.97
C ASP A 154 3.14 17.62 -4.31
N LEU A 155 3.21 17.71 -2.97
CA LEU A 155 2.50 18.73 -2.18
C LEU A 155 3.20 20.09 -2.15
N ARG A 156 4.29 20.28 -2.91
CA ARG A 156 5.09 21.51 -2.95
C ARG A 156 5.56 21.98 -1.57
N VAL A 157 5.66 21.07 -0.60
CA VAL A 157 6.18 21.36 0.75
C VAL A 157 7.71 21.39 0.70
N LEU A 158 8.29 20.46 -0.05
CA LEU A 158 9.72 20.37 -0.31
C LEU A 158 9.99 20.45 -1.81
N GLU A 159 11.17 20.93 -2.18
CA GLU A 159 11.70 20.87 -3.53
C GLU A 159 12.97 20.03 -3.57
N GLY A 160 13.12 19.28 -4.67
CA GLY A 160 14.36 18.58 -4.98
C GLY A 160 15.44 19.59 -5.37
N GLY A 161 16.38 19.85 -4.48
CA GLY A 161 17.60 20.61 -4.79
C GLY A 161 18.67 19.76 -5.48
N ARG A 162 19.76 20.40 -5.93
CA ARG A 162 21.00 19.66 -6.21
C ARG A 162 21.35 18.87 -4.95
N LYS A 163 21.59 17.56 -5.12
CA LYS A 163 22.03 16.66 -4.06
C LYS A 163 23.10 17.36 -3.20
N PRO A 164 23.03 17.23 -1.87
CA PRO A 164 22.12 16.37 -1.08
C PRO A 164 20.82 17.01 -0.56
N TRP A 165 20.57 18.29 -0.82
CA TRP A 165 19.64 19.06 0.02
C TRP A 165 18.21 19.08 -0.52
N PHE A 166 17.29 18.43 0.18
CA PHE A 166 15.89 18.84 0.13
C PHE A 166 15.81 20.27 0.65
N ARG A 167 15.06 21.14 -0.05
CA ARG A 167 14.78 22.49 0.41
C ARG A 167 13.30 22.60 0.73
N PHE A 168 12.94 23.40 1.73
CA PHE A 168 11.55 23.79 1.93
C PHE A 168 11.17 24.85 0.90
N THR A 169 9.93 24.83 0.42
CA THR A 169 9.40 25.89 -0.44
C THR A 169 9.02 27.11 0.41
N LYS A 170 9.02 28.31 -0.19
CA LYS A 170 8.65 29.53 0.55
C LYS A 170 7.15 29.63 0.76
N GLU A 171 6.39 29.06 -0.16
CA GLU A 171 4.95 29.19 -0.28
C GLU A 171 4.21 28.23 0.65
N VAL A 172 4.69 26.99 0.78
CA VAL A 172 4.02 25.96 1.60
C VAL A 172 4.95 25.43 2.70
N GLY A 173 6.20 25.12 2.36
CA GLY A 173 7.17 24.49 3.28
C GLY A 173 7.58 25.36 4.46
N LYS A 174 7.84 26.65 4.23
CA LYS A 174 8.20 27.60 5.29
C LYS A 174 7.03 27.88 6.24
N PRO A 175 5.80 28.23 5.78
CA PRO A 175 4.68 28.46 6.68
C PRO A 175 4.38 27.28 7.61
N ILE A 176 4.47 26.04 7.11
CA ILE A 176 4.18 24.86 7.94
C ILE A 176 5.32 24.56 8.91
N ALA A 177 6.56 24.84 8.52
CA ALA A 177 7.71 24.77 9.40
C ALA A 177 7.59 25.77 10.57
N GLU A 178 7.25 27.03 10.30
CA GLU A 178 7.07 28.06 11.32
C GLU A 178 5.90 27.73 12.26
N ALA A 179 4.81 27.18 11.72
CA ALA A 179 3.68 26.73 12.53
C ALA A 179 4.01 25.54 13.44
N PHE A 180 4.85 24.61 12.96
CA PHE A 180 5.37 23.53 13.79
C PHE A 180 6.29 24.08 14.89
N ASP A 181 7.22 24.96 14.56
CA ASP A 181 8.17 25.54 15.53
C ASP A 181 7.44 26.25 16.68
N ALA A 182 6.37 26.99 16.35
CA ALA A 182 5.53 27.66 17.33
C ALA A 182 4.74 26.71 18.24
N SER A 183 4.56 25.43 17.86
CA SER A 183 3.78 24.44 18.59
C SER A 183 4.62 23.54 19.51
N VAL A 184 5.96 23.66 19.47
CA VAL A 184 6.87 22.74 20.16
C VAL A 184 8.02 23.46 20.89
N PRO A 185 8.60 22.85 21.94
CA PRO A 185 9.80 23.38 22.59
C PRO A 185 11.04 23.14 21.72
N SER A 186 11.25 24.01 20.72
CA SER A 186 12.35 23.93 19.75
C SER A 186 13.74 23.97 20.39
N GLU A 187 14.00 24.92 21.31
CA GLU A 187 15.31 25.03 21.97
C GLU A 187 15.69 23.79 22.80
N PRO A 188 14.83 23.27 23.72
CA PRO A 188 15.11 22.01 24.42
C PRO A 188 15.36 20.81 23.50
N PHE A 189 14.72 20.77 22.32
CA PHE A 189 14.95 19.71 21.35
C PHE A 189 16.38 19.76 20.78
N TRP A 190 16.82 20.94 20.36
CA TRP A 190 18.17 21.15 19.81
C TRP A 190 19.26 20.93 20.85
N ASP A 191 19.04 21.40 22.08
CA ASP A 191 19.91 21.14 23.23
C ASP A 191 20.18 19.64 23.45
N ILE A 192 19.14 18.82 23.39
CA ILE A 192 19.26 17.36 23.54
C ILE A 192 19.98 16.74 22.33
N LEU A 193 19.66 17.22 21.13
CA LEU A 193 20.24 16.72 19.88
C LEU A 193 21.75 16.98 19.79
N GLU A 194 22.18 18.18 20.18
CA GLU A 194 23.59 18.60 20.18
C GLU A 194 24.41 17.88 21.24
N ARG A 195 23.88 17.79 22.48
CA ARG A 195 24.49 16.96 23.53
C ARG A 195 24.57 15.49 23.11
N GLY A 196 23.62 15.02 22.31
CA GLY A 196 23.56 13.65 21.83
C GLY A 196 23.15 12.64 22.91
N GLU A 197 22.68 13.11 24.07
CA GLU A 197 22.31 12.32 25.23
C GLU A 197 20.84 12.50 25.59
N VAL A 198 20.12 11.40 25.77
CA VAL A 198 18.67 11.36 25.99
C VAL A 198 18.36 10.72 27.34
N THR A 199 17.61 11.45 28.17
CA THR A 199 17.15 11.03 29.50
C THR A 199 15.63 11.00 29.59
N ASP A 200 15.06 10.34 30.62
CA ASP A 200 13.60 10.31 30.85
C ASP A 200 13.04 11.72 31.03
N ALA A 201 13.71 12.55 31.84
CA ALA A 201 13.35 13.95 32.03
C ALA A 201 13.43 14.75 30.71
N GLY A 202 14.46 14.53 29.90
CA GLY A 202 14.60 15.19 28.60
C GLY A 202 13.46 14.82 27.64
N LEU A 203 13.09 13.54 27.56
CA LEU A 203 11.98 13.12 26.70
C LEU A 203 10.63 13.67 27.18
N ARG A 204 10.41 13.80 28.50
CA ARG A 204 9.19 14.42 29.06
C ARG A 204 9.03 15.87 28.66
N GLN A 205 10.12 16.65 28.65
CA GLN A 205 10.08 18.05 28.23
C GLN A 205 9.66 18.20 26.75
N LEU A 206 9.87 17.16 25.93
CA LEU A 206 9.58 17.18 24.51
C LEU A 206 8.24 16.55 24.13
N HIS A 207 7.37 16.13 25.07
CA HIS A 207 6.10 15.44 24.74
C HIS A 207 5.19 16.21 23.79
N ALA A 208 5.30 17.54 23.70
CA ALA A 208 4.60 18.37 22.73
C ALA A 208 4.90 18.01 21.26
N PHE A 209 6.03 17.37 20.96
CA PHE A 209 6.34 16.82 19.63
C PHE A 209 5.52 15.55 19.30
N CYS A 210 4.98 14.84 20.29
CA CYS A 210 4.25 13.59 20.03
C CYS A 210 3.03 13.83 19.11
N PRO A 211 2.77 12.97 18.09
CA PRO A 211 1.67 13.16 17.14
C PRO A 211 0.30 13.46 17.74
N CYS A 212 -0.01 12.93 18.94
CA CYS A 212 -1.29 13.17 19.61
C CYS A 212 -1.57 14.66 19.91
N HIS A 213 -0.53 15.49 20.05
CA HIS A 213 -0.69 16.93 20.30
C HIS A 213 -1.15 17.70 19.06
N LEU A 214 -1.07 17.11 17.87
CA LEU A 214 -1.59 17.73 16.64
C LEU A 214 -3.11 17.97 16.71
N ARG A 215 -3.83 17.20 17.54
CA ARG A 215 -5.28 17.35 17.73
C ARG A 215 -5.70 18.63 18.44
N ASN A 216 -4.76 19.41 18.96
CA ASN A 216 -5.09 20.68 19.60
C ASN A 216 -5.68 21.65 18.54
N ALA A 217 -6.96 22.00 18.70
CA ALA A 217 -7.73 22.80 17.74
C ALA A 217 -7.21 24.23 17.54
N VAL A 218 -6.40 24.75 18.47
CA VAL A 218 -5.80 26.09 18.37
C VAL A 218 -4.48 26.08 17.58
N SER A 219 -3.99 24.91 17.19
CA SER A 219 -2.72 24.78 16.50
C SER A 219 -2.80 25.25 15.05
N SER A 220 -2.04 26.29 14.71
CA SER A 220 -1.85 26.74 13.31
C SER A 220 -1.23 25.64 12.45
N GLU A 221 -0.42 24.75 13.03
CA GLU A 221 0.17 23.57 12.35
C GLU A 221 -0.93 22.66 11.81
N ARG A 222 -1.95 22.39 12.64
CA ARG A 222 -3.08 21.54 12.28
C ARG A 222 -3.89 22.13 11.15
N GLU A 223 -4.20 23.43 11.22
CA GLU A 223 -4.96 24.10 10.16
C GLU A 223 -4.22 24.08 8.82
N GLN A 224 -2.91 24.31 8.81
CA GLN A 224 -2.13 24.21 7.57
C GLN A 224 -2.10 22.78 7.01
N LEU A 225 -2.00 21.76 7.86
CA LEU A 225 -2.11 20.37 7.41
C LEU A 225 -3.50 20.08 6.82
N ILE A 226 -4.57 20.61 7.41
CA ILE A 226 -5.93 20.49 6.86
C ILE A 226 -6.02 21.19 5.49
N ASP A 227 -5.44 22.39 5.35
CA ASP A 227 -5.38 23.11 4.07
C ASP A 227 -4.71 22.27 2.98
N ILE A 228 -3.60 21.59 3.31
CA ILE A 228 -2.87 20.73 2.38
C ILE A 228 -3.70 19.48 2.03
N TYR A 229 -4.22 18.74 3.02
CA TYR A 229 -4.92 17.48 2.77
C TYR A 229 -6.26 17.67 2.06
N PHE A 230 -7.01 18.70 2.41
CA PHE A 230 -8.32 18.99 1.82
C PHE A 230 -8.27 20.00 0.68
N ASP A 231 -7.08 20.49 0.33
CA ASP A 231 -6.88 21.46 -0.74
C ASP A 231 -7.85 22.65 -0.61
N ARG A 232 -7.96 23.20 0.61
CA ARG A 232 -8.93 24.29 0.91
C ARG A 232 -8.58 25.57 0.12
N GLN A 233 -7.30 25.76 -0.19
CA GLN A 233 -6.78 26.89 -0.97
C GLN A 233 -6.76 26.64 -2.49
N ARG A 234 -7.15 25.44 -2.96
CA ARG A 234 -7.24 25.06 -4.39
C ARG A 234 -5.91 25.18 -5.14
N GLU A 235 -4.82 24.76 -4.52
CA GLU A 235 -3.45 24.90 -5.04
C GLU A 235 -2.98 23.68 -5.84
N TYR A 236 -3.67 22.53 -5.68
CA TYR A 236 -3.25 21.23 -6.21
C TYR A 236 -4.10 20.69 -7.38
N GLY A 237 -5.05 21.49 -7.89
CA GLY A 237 -5.87 21.13 -9.04
C GLY A 237 -6.61 19.79 -8.89
N GLU A 238 -6.62 18.97 -9.94
CA GLU A 238 -7.32 17.68 -9.94
C GLU A 238 -6.81 16.70 -8.87
N GLU A 239 -5.50 16.73 -8.56
CA GLU A 239 -4.95 15.88 -7.50
C GLU A 239 -5.48 16.26 -6.12
N GLY A 240 -5.55 17.57 -5.83
CA GLY A 240 -6.16 18.09 -4.60
C GLY A 240 -7.65 17.74 -4.49
N ILE A 241 -8.38 17.91 -5.60
CA ILE A 241 -9.80 17.55 -5.69
C ILE A 241 -10.00 16.05 -5.43
N GLN A 242 -9.21 15.20 -6.06
CA GLN A 242 -9.36 13.76 -5.93
C GLN A 242 -8.96 13.27 -4.53
N ARG A 243 -7.90 13.83 -3.93
CA ARG A 243 -7.51 13.54 -2.54
C ARG A 243 -8.64 13.88 -1.57
N LYS A 244 -9.17 15.12 -1.61
CA LYS A 244 -10.20 15.55 -0.65
C LYS A 244 -11.50 14.77 -0.82
N ARG A 245 -11.88 14.39 -2.05
CA ARG A 245 -13.06 13.54 -2.32
C ARG A 245 -12.89 12.12 -1.76
N SER A 246 -11.71 11.52 -1.91
CA SER A 246 -11.43 10.20 -1.30
C SER A 246 -11.44 10.26 0.23
N LEU A 247 -10.88 11.30 0.83
CA LEU A 247 -10.97 11.51 2.29
C LEU A 247 -12.42 11.74 2.75
N ALA A 248 -13.22 12.46 1.98
CA ALA A 248 -14.65 12.65 2.26
C ALA A 248 -15.45 11.34 2.14
N LEU A 249 -15.15 10.46 1.16
CA LEU A 249 -15.77 9.14 1.06
C LEU A 249 -15.47 8.26 2.28
N ILE A 250 -14.21 8.26 2.76
CA ILE A 250 -13.82 7.55 3.98
C ILE A 250 -14.63 8.07 5.18
N GLN A 251 -14.68 9.38 5.38
CA GLN A 251 -15.45 10.00 6.46
C GLN A 251 -16.94 9.69 6.35
N ARG A 252 -17.51 9.75 5.14
CA ARG A 252 -18.93 9.47 4.90
C ARG A 252 -19.27 8.02 5.23
N LEU A 253 -18.40 7.08 4.91
CA LEU A 253 -18.62 5.68 5.29
C LEU A 253 -18.63 5.55 6.82
N ILE A 254 -17.64 6.13 7.52
CA ILE A 254 -17.61 6.14 9.00
C ILE A 254 -18.94 6.69 9.57
N GLY A 255 -19.43 7.81 9.03
CA GLY A 255 -20.68 8.42 9.47
C GLY A 255 -21.97 7.69 9.05
N SER A 256 -21.88 6.74 8.12
CA SER A 256 -23.03 5.96 7.61
C SER A 256 -23.13 4.56 8.19
N LEU A 257 -22.12 4.09 8.93
CA LEU A 257 -22.13 2.75 9.50
C LEU A 257 -23.07 2.66 10.70
N SER A 258 -24.00 1.70 10.63
CA SER A 258 -24.87 1.33 11.74
C SER A 258 -24.06 0.79 12.93
N PRO A 259 -24.52 1.00 14.18
CA PRO A 259 -23.89 0.39 15.36
C PRO A 259 -23.74 -1.12 15.19
N GLY A 260 -22.57 -1.66 15.57
CA GLY A 260 -22.25 -3.08 15.50
C GLY A 260 -21.40 -3.50 14.28
N PHE A 261 -21.28 -2.66 13.26
CA PHE A 261 -20.33 -2.91 12.16
C PHE A 261 -18.98 -2.24 12.44
N GLU A 262 -17.91 -3.03 12.36
CA GLU A 262 -16.54 -2.52 12.50
C GLU A 262 -16.09 -1.85 11.21
N PHE A 263 -15.70 -0.58 11.29
CA PHE A 263 -15.08 0.12 10.18
C PHE A 263 -13.68 -0.44 9.90
N GLY A 264 -13.42 -0.83 8.66
CA GLY A 264 -12.13 -1.38 8.27
C GLY A 264 -11.93 -1.37 6.76
N GLU A 265 -10.73 -1.80 6.35
CA GLU A 265 -10.31 -1.78 4.94
C GLU A 265 -11.19 -2.69 4.07
N TYR A 266 -11.57 -3.86 4.58
CA TYR A 266 -12.49 -4.78 3.88
C TYR A 266 -13.85 -4.14 3.65
N VAL A 267 -14.46 -3.58 4.71
CA VAL A 267 -15.77 -2.90 4.63
C VAL A 267 -15.71 -1.71 3.68
N PHE A 268 -14.64 -0.91 3.72
CA PHE A 268 -14.45 0.18 2.77
C PHE A 268 -14.43 -0.31 1.32
N ARG A 269 -13.61 -1.33 1.01
CA ARG A 269 -13.53 -1.91 -0.34
C ARG A 269 -14.88 -2.47 -0.81
N ALA A 270 -15.55 -3.24 0.04
CA ALA A 270 -16.82 -3.85 -0.30
C ALA A 270 -17.91 -2.79 -0.54
N THR A 271 -17.94 -1.74 0.30
CA THR A 271 -18.91 -0.65 0.20
C THR A 271 -18.67 0.23 -1.03
N VAL A 272 -17.43 0.63 -1.33
CA VAL A 272 -17.14 1.43 -2.54
C VAL A 272 -17.37 0.63 -3.83
N TYR A 273 -17.12 -0.68 -3.81
CA TYR A 273 -17.35 -1.58 -4.94
C TYR A 273 -18.85 -1.82 -5.17
N GLY A 274 -19.56 -2.24 -4.11
CA GLY A 274 -20.99 -2.58 -4.15
C GLY A 274 -21.96 -1.41 -4.11
N ASN A 275 -21.49 -0.22 -3.75
CA ASN A 275 -22.32 0.95 -3.46
C ASN A 275 -23.43 0.67 -2.42
N ALA A 276 -23.12 -0.18 -1.44
CA ALA A 276 -24.05 -0.62 -0.41
C ALA A 276 -23.34 -0.75 0.94
N LEU A 277 -24.06 -0.45 2.02
CA LEU A 277 -23.59 -0.61 3.39
C LEU A 277 -23.64 -2.10 3.81
N PRO A 278 -22.99 -2.48 4.93
CA PRO A 278 -22.95 -3.88 5.40
C PRO A 278 -24.31 -4.53 5.67
N ASP A 279 -25.35 -3.73 5.92
CA ASP A 279 -26.74 -4.17 6.09
C ASP A 279 -27.49 -4.29 4.74
N ALA A 280 -26.77 -4.33 3.62
CA ALA A 280 -27.27 -4.37 2.25
C ALA A 280 -28.11 -3.16 1.82
N THR A 281 -28.14 -2.08 2.63
CA THR A 281 -28.82 -0.85 2.23
C THR A 281 -27.97 -0.07 1.23
N SER A 282 -28.60 0.61 0.27
CA SER A 282 -27.89 1.44 -0.70
C SER A 282 -27.11 2.54 0.01
N TRP A 283 -25.82 2.67 -0.27
CA TRP A 283 -25.03 3.72 0.32
C TRP A 283 -25.33 5.06 -0.36
N SER A 284 -25.95 5.98 0.37
CA SER A 284 -26.24 7.32 -0.15
C SER A 284 -24.95 8.14 -0.24
N ILE A 285 -24.59 8.57 -1.45
CA ILE A 285 -23.39 9.35 -1.75
C ILE A 285 -23.79 10.60 -2.55
N PRO A 286 -23.23 11.80 -2.26
CA PRO A 286 -23.52 12.99 -3.04
C PRO A 286 -22.97 12.86 -4.46
N ALA A 287 -23.61 13.55 -5.43
CA ALA A 287 -23.22 13.48 -6.84
C ALA A 287 -21.73 13.79 -7.07
N ASP A 288 -21.16 14.72 -6.30
CA ASP A 288 -19.75 15.11 -6.39
C ASP A 288 -18.76 14.00 -6.03
N LEU A 289 -19.20 12.99 -5.26
CA LEU A 289 -18.36 11.86 -4.84
C LEU A 289 -18.61 10.60 -5.66
N THR A 290 -19.62 10.58 -6.54
CA THR A 290 -20.00 9.40 -7.32
C THR A 290 -18.86 8.92 -8.21
N SER A 291 -18.19 9.82 -8.93
CA SER A 291 -17.06 9.48 -9.81
C SER A 291 -15.86 8.95 -9.03
N THR A 292 -15.54 9.55 -7.88
CA THR A 292 -14.47 9.07 -6.99
C THR A 292 -14.79 7.67 -6.46
N ARG A 293 -16.04 7.38 -6.08
CA ARG A 293 -16.47 6.03 -5.66
C ARG A 293 -16.37 5.02 -6.81
N GLU A 294 -16.78 5.39 -8.02
CA GLU A 294 -16.60 4.56 -9.22
C GLU A 294 -15.13 4.22 -9.48
N ASN A 295 -14.24 5.19 -9.34
CA ASN A 295 -12.80 4.97 -9.49
C ASN A 295 -12.25 4.02 -8.40
N TRP A 296 -12.75 4.11 -7.16
CA TRP A 296 -12.47 3.13 -6.10
C TRP A 296 -13.01 1.73 -6.45
N ALA A 297 -14.18 1.62 -7.07
CA ALA A 297 -14.72 0.34 -7.53
C ALA A 297 -13.84 -0.30 -8.62
N ILE A 298 -13.28 0.50 -9.54
CA ILE A 298 -12.30 0.03 -10.53
C ILE A 298 -11.04 -0.50 -9.84
N TYR A 299 -10.55 0.17 -8.80
CA TYR A 299 -9.45 -0.33 -7.98
C TYR A 299 -9.77 -1.71 -7.39
N VAL A 300 -10.93 -1.88 -6.74
CA VAL A 300 -11.32 -3.16 -6.13
C VAL A 300 -11.40 -4.26 -7.18
N ARG A 301 -12.01 -3.97 -8.34
CA ARG A 301 -12.11 -4.89 -9.47
C ARG A 301 -10.73 -5.37 -9.95
N ASN A 302 -9.77 -4.46 -10.07
CA ASN A 302 -8.40 -4.80 -10.46
C ASN A 302 -7.67 -5.60 -9.36
N ASP A 303 -7.93 -5.31 -8.09
CA ASP A 303 -7.34 -6.04 -6.97
C ASP A 303 -7.87 -7.48 -6.88
N LEU A 304 -9.17 -7.69 -7.14
CA LEU A 304 -9.78 -9.02 -7.26
C LEU A 304 -9.15 -9.83 -8.39
N LEU A 305 -8.95 -9.22 -9.57
CA LEU A 305 -8.22 -9.84 -10.68
C LEU A 305 -6.80 -10.23 -10.23
N SER A 306 -6.10 -9.30 -9.58
CA SER A 306 -4.73 -9.54 -9.07
C SER A 306 -4.68 -10.71 -8.10
N VAL A 307 -5.63 -10.82 -7.15
CA VAL A 307 -5.68 -11.94 -6.21
C VAL A 307 -5.86 -13.27 -6.96
N ALA A 308 -6.83 -13.35 -7.87
CA ALA A 308 -7.13 -14.59 -8.59
C ALA A 308 -5.92 -15.09 -9.42
N VAL A 309 -5.26 -14.20 -10.19
CA VAL A 309 -4.10 -14.59 -10.99
C VAL A 309 -2.87 -14.93 -10.15
N GLN A 310 -2.67 -14.25 -9.01
CA GLN A 310 -1.60 -14.58 -8.07
C GLN A 310 -1.81 -15.97 -7.48
N THR A 311 -3.04 -16.34 -7.14
CA THR A 311 -3.38 -17.68 -6.65
C THR A 311 -3.07 -18.74 -7.70
N ILE A 312 -3.53 -18.56 -8.94
CA ILE A 312 -3.27 -19.54 -10.02
C ILE A 312 -1.77 -19.67 -10.30
N PHE A 313 -1.04 -18.55 -10.29
CA PHE A 313 0.41 -18.58 -10.43
C PHE A 313 1.10 -19.33 -9.27
N ALA A 314 0.68 -19.10 -8.03
CA ALA A 314 1.24 -19.78 -6.88
C ALA A 314 0.95 -21.29 -6.91
N LEU A 315 -0.25 -21.70 -7.35
CA LEU A 315 -0.59 -23.11 -7.58
C LEU A 315 0.25 -23.74 -8.70
N ALA A 316 0.50 -23.00 -9.80
CA ALA A 316 1.41 -23.44 -10.85
C ALA A 316 2.83 -23.66 -10.31
N LEU A 317 3.33 -22.77 -9.44
CA LEU A 317 4.63 -22.95 -8.80
C LEU A 317 4.65 -24.14 -7.82
N ASN A 318 3.56 -24.38 -7.07
CA ASN A 318 3.43 -25.57 -6.20
C ASN A 318 3.56 -26.85 -7.04
N LYS A 319 2.83 -26.91 -8.16
CA LYS A 319 2.86 -28.07 -9.06
C LYS A 319 4.19 -28.25 -9.78
N LEU A 320 4.91 -27.15 -10.04
CA LEU A 320 6.26 -27.19 -10.62
C LEU A 320 7.32 -27.61 -9.61
N SER A 321 7.06 -27.45 -8.30
CA SER A 321 7.98 -27.89 -7.26
C SER A 321 8.13 -29.41 -7.26
N PRO A 322 9.37 -29.94 -7.20
CA PRO A 322 9.56 -31.38 -7.03
C PRO A 322 8.95 -31.81 -5.70
N GLN A 323 8.21 -32.91 -5.70
CA GLN A 323 7.60 -33.49 -4.52
C GLN A 323 8.57 -34.37 -3.73
N THR A 324 9.62 -34.86 -4.39
CA THR A 324 10.69 -35.65 -3.77
C THR A 324 12.08 -35.26 -4.29
N THR A 325 13.12 -35.48 -3.48
CA THR A 325 14.53 -35.13 -3.79
C THR A 325 15.08 -35.84 -5.05
N GLY A 326 14.37 -36.86 -5.58
CA GLY A 326 14.74 -37.58 -6.80
C GLY A 326 13.97 -37.18 -8.06
N GLU A 327 12.95 -36.33 -7.94
CA GLU A 327 12.18 -35.87 -9.11
C GLU A 327 12.99 -34.88 -9.95
N ARG A 328 12.98 -35.11 -11.26
CA ARG A 328 13.57 -34.18 -12.23
C ARG A 328 12.51 -33.21 -12.72
N TYR A 329 12.92 -31.99 -13.01
CA TYR A 329 12.11 -31.06 -13.80
C TYR A 329 11.98 -31.64 -15.22
N VAL A 330 10.73 -31.83 -15.69
CA VAL A 330 10.45 -32.53 -16.95
C VAL A 330 9.95 -31.59 -18.05
N TYR A 331 9.45 -30.42 -17.67
CA TYR A 331 8.77 -29.52 -18.61
C TYR A 331 9.77 -28.59 -19.30
N ALA A 332 9.91 -28.73 -20.61
CA ALA A 332 10.84 -27.92 -21.41
C ALA A 332 10.36 -26.47 -21.62
N THR A 333 9.05 -26.24 -21.64
CA THR A 333 8.45 -24.92 -21.91
C THR A 333 7.29 -24.62 -20.97
N VAL A 334 6.88 -23.35 -20.89
CA VAL A 334 5.69 -22.92 -20.15
C VAL A 334 4.44 -23.59 -20.71
N GLU A 335 4.34 -23.72 -22.03
CA GLU A 335 3.20 -24.31 -22.72
C GLU A 335 3.11 -25.81 -22.42
N ALA A 336 4.22 -26.53 -22.39
CA ALA A 336 4.24 -27.95 -22.01
C ALA A 336 3.81 -28.14 -20.54
N PHE A 337 4.28 -27.28 -19.64
CA PHE A 337 3.84 -27.30 -18.25
C PHE A 337 2.35 -26.97 -18.11
N ALA A 338 1.88 -25.91 -18.78
CA ALA A 338 0.48 -25.49 -18.72
C ALA A 338 -0.45 -26.59 -19.21
N LYS A 339 -0.05 -27.35 -20.23
CA LYS A 339 -0.81 -28.52 -20.72
C LYS A 339 -0.87 -29.62 -19.67
N ALA A 340 0.25 -29.96 -19.05
CA ALA A 340 0.26 -30.95 -17.96
C ALA A 340 -0.50 -30.48 -16.70
N PHE A 341 -0.56 -29.17 -16.45
CA PHE A 341 -1.38 -28.60 -15.37
C PHE A 341 -2.88 -28.76 -15.69
N GLU A 342 -3.27 -28.48 -16.93
CA GLU A 342 -4.63 -28.67 -17.43
C GLU A 342 -5.08 -30.14 -17.37
N GLU A 343 -4.18 -31.09 -17.62
CA GLU A 343 -4.45 -32.54 -17.52
C GLU A 343 -4.44 -33.08 -16.07
N SER A 344 -4.26 -32.23 -15.06
CA SER A 344 -4.17 -32.67 -13.67
C SER A 344 -5.53 -32.98 -13.04
N ASP A 345 -5.53 -33.88 -12.04
CA ASP A 345 -6.75 -34.24 -11.28
C ASP A 345 -7.46 -33.04 -10.66
N HIS A 346 -6.72 -31.98 -10.30
CA HIS A 346 -7.30 -30.74 -9.76
C HIS A 346 -8.19 -30.04 -10.80
N VAL A 347 -7.74 -30.00 -12.05
CA VAL A 347 -8.48 -29.37 -13.16
C VAL A 347 -9.61 -30.28 -13.61
N ALA A 348 -9.37 -31.58 -13.73
CA ALA A 348 -10.41 -32.55 -14.06
C ALA A 348 -11.57 -32.51 -13.06
N GLY A 349 -11.27 -32.48 -11.75
CA GLY A 349 -12.26 -32.31 -10.69
C GLY A 349 -13.02 -30.99 -10.80
N PHE A 350 -12.31 -29.86 -10.97
CA PHE A 350 -12.93 -28.56 -11.18
C PHE A 350 -13.89 -28.54 -12.37
N VAL A 351 -13.46 -29.03 -13.54
CA VAL A 351 -14.28 -29.08 -14.75
C VAL A 351 -15.52 -29.95 -14.53
N ALA A 352 -15.36 -31.13 -13.92
CA ALA A 352 -16.49 -32.01 -13.59
C ALA A 352 -17.49 -31.35 -12.65
N ASP A 353 -17.00 -30.67 -11.59
CA ASP A 353 -17.84 -29.98 -10.61
C ASP A 353 -18.65 -28.82 -11.23
N THR A 354 -18.15 -28.19 -12.28
CA THR A 354 -18.89 -27.12 -12.97
C THR A 354 -20.09 -27.63 -13.78
N GLY A 355 -20.05 -28.89 -14.24
CA GLY A 355 -21.04 -29.47 -15.15
C GLY A 355 -21.16 -28.75 -16.51
N CYS A 356 -20.22 -27.89 -16.88
CA CYS A 356 -20.30 -27.03 -18.07
C CYS A 356 -19.22 -27.38 -19.10
N ALA A 357 -19.60 -27.44 -20.39
CA ALA A 357 -18.68 -27.79 -21.46
C ALA A 357 -17.73 -26.64 -21.82
N THR A 358 -18.20 -25.39 -21.78
CA THR A 358 -17.43 -24.19 -22.15
C THR A 358 -17.44 -23.15 -21.05
N PHE A 359 -16.49 -22.21 -21.12
CA PHE A 359 -16.44 -21.08 -20.20
C PHE A 359 -17.68 -20.20 -20.26
N GLY A 360 -18.20 -19.88 -21.45
CA GLY A 360 -19.42 -19.10 -21.64
C GLY A 360 -20.65 -19.77 -21.02
N ALA A 361 -20.79 -21.09 -21.18
CA ALA A 361 -21.86 -21.85 -20.52
C ALA A 361 -21.74 -21.79 -18.98
N TRP A 362 -20.50 -21.84 -18.47
CA TRP A 362 -20.24 -21.69 -17.04
C TRP A 362 -20.54 -20.28 -16.53
N LEU A 363 -20.24 -19.23 -17.30
CA LEU A 363 -20.61 -17.86 -16.96
C LEU A 363 -22.12 -17.71 -16.80
N LEU A 364 -22.90 -18.23 -17.75
CA LEU A 364 -24.37 -18.19 -17.70
C LEU A 364 -24.92 -18.95 -16.48
N ASN A 365 -24.31 -20.09 -16.14
CA ASN A 365 -24.66 -20.85 -14.94
C ASN A 365 -24.42 -20.03 -13.66
N ILE A 366 -23.22 -19.42 -13.52
CA ILE A 366 -22.89 -18.57 -12.38
C ILE A 366 -23.83 -17.37 -12.30
N GLU A 367 -24.07 -16.67 -13.41
CA GLU A 367 -24.89 -15.47 -13.47
C GLU A 367 -26.31 -15.69 -12.94
N SER A 368 -26.89 -16.87 -13.17
CA SER A 368 -28.26 -17.20 -12.74
C SER A 368 -28.44 -17.19 -11.21
N ALA A 369 -27.37 -17.40 -10.45
CA ALA A 369 -27.37 -17.47 -8.98
C ALA A 369 -26.41 -16.46 -8.34
N LEU A 370 -25.90 -15.50 -9.11
CA LEU A 370 -24.92 -14.53 -8.64
C LEU A 370 -25.63 -13.44 -7.79
N PRO A 371 -25.26 -13.24 -6.50
CA PRO A 371 -25.85 -12.19 -5.67
C PRO A 371 -25.74 -10.81 -6.31
N ALA A 372 -26.59 -9.84 -5.98
CA ALA A 372 -26.45 -8.50 -6.54
C ALA A 372 -25.13 -7.85 -6.08
N LEU A 373 -24.60 -6.89 -6.87
CA LEU A 373 -23.31 -6.24 -6.54
C LEU A 373 -23.32 -5.53 -5.16
N GLY A 374 -24.50 -5.04 -4.73
CA GLY A 374 -24.69 -4.45 -3.41
C GLY A 374 -24.78 -5.46 -2.26
N GLU A 375 -25.04 -6.73 -2.55
CA GLU A 375 -25.12 -7.83 -1.57
C GLU A 375 -23.74 -8.45 -1.34
N TRP A 376 -22.74 -7.58 -1.12
CA TRP A 376 -21.33 -7.99 -1.18
C TRP A 376 -20.89 -8.95 -0.07
N SER A 377 -21.73 -9.14 0.95
CA SER A 377 -21.56 -10.08 2.06
C SER A 377 -22.21 -11.45 1.81
N ALA A 378 -23.01 -11.59 0.74
CA ALA A 378 -23.71 -12.83 0.43
C ALA A 378 -22.75 -13.94 -0.02
N ASP A 379 -23.11 -15.18 0.30
CA ASP A 379 -22.39 -16.36 -0.16
C ASP A 379 -22.37 -16.41 -1.69
N GLY A 380 -21.19 -16.69 -2.25
CA GLY A 380 -20.98 -16.73 -3.70
C GLY A 380 -20.65 -15.38 -4.35
N HIS A 381 -20.67 -14.28 -3.60
CA HIS A 381 -20.14 -12.99 -4.06
C HIS A 381 -18.60 -13.01 -4.15
N GLU A 382 -18.01 -12.26 -5.08
CA GLU A 382 -16.58 -12.27 -5.36
C GLU A 382 -15.71 -11.70 -4.22
N MET A 383 -16.27 -10.80 -3.39
CA MET A 383 -15.57 -10.20 -2.24
C MET A 383 -15.20 -11.22 -1.16
N PRO A 384 -16.15 -11.99 -0.58
CA PRO A 384 -15.82 -13.04 0.39
C PRO A 384 -14.98 -14.15 -0.25
N LEU A 385 -15.25 -14.55 -1.51
CA LEU A 385 -14.42 -15.53 -2.22
C LEU A 385 -12.94 -15.12 -2.27
N ALA A 386 -12.64 -13.87 -2.66
CA ALA A 386 -11.26 -13.39 -2.70
C ALA A 386 -10.63 -13.26 -1.31
N GLN A 387 -11.42 -12.86 -0.30
CA GLN A 387 -10.96 -12.77 1.09
C GLN A 387 -10.63 -14.16 1.66
N ASP A 388 -11.41 -15.18 1.30
CA ASP A 388 -11.21 -16.56 1.70
C ASP A 388 -9.98 -17.17 1.03
N ILE A 389 -9.75 -16.89 -0.26
CA ILE A 389 -8.52 -17.29 -0.96
C ILE A 389 -7.28 -16.82 -0.20
N VAL A 390 -7.23 -15.54 0.17
CA VAL A 390 -6.07 -14.95 0.85
C VAL A 390 -5.94 -15.49 2.28
N SER A 391 -7.06 -15.57 3.01
CA SER A 391 -7.03 -15.97 4.42
C SER A 391 -6.74 -17.46 4.62
N SER A 392 -7.18 -18.32 3.70
CA SER A 392 -7.06 -19.78 3.75
C SER A 392 -5.80 -20.33 3.06
N TRP A 393 -4.96 -19.47 2.48
CA TRP A 393 -3.70 -19.87 1.85
C TRP A 393 -2.85 -20.74 2.79
N GLY A 394 -2.37 -21.88 2.29
CA GLY A 394 -1.62 -22.88 3.05
C GLY A 394 -2.45 -23.79 3.97
N ARG A 395 -3.78 -23.58 4.06
CA ARG A 395 -4.72 -24.45 4.79
C ARG A 395 -5.74 -25.11 3.87
N ALA A 396 -6.23 -24.39 2.87
CA ALA A 396 -7.13 -24.92 1.85
C ALA A 396 -6.38 -25.84 0.87
N SER A 397 -7.12 -26.75 0.23
CA SER A 397 -6.56 -27.60 -0.83
C SER A 397 -6.34 -26.80 -2.12
N ASP A 398 -5.35 -27.23 -2.91
CA ASP A 398 -5.05 -26.62 -4.21
C ASP A 398 -6.26 -26.63 -5.16
N SER A 399 -7.08 -27.69 -5.15
CA SER A 399 -8.33 -27.75 -5.93
C SER A 399 -9.34 -26.67 -5.51
N ALA A 400 -9.52 -26.45 -4.20
CA ALA A 400 -10.47 -25.46 -3.70
C ALA A 400 -10.01 -24.03 -4.02
N LEU A 401 -8.70 -23.77 -3.91
CA LEU A 401 -8.10 -22.48 -4.27
C LEU A 401 -8.20 -22.21 -5.78
N LEU A 402 -7.96 -23.22 -6.62
CA LEU A 402 -8.13 -23.12 -8.07
C LEU A 402 -9.57 -22.79 -8.44
N ALA A 403 -10.54 -23.56 -7.91
CA ALA A 403 -11.95 -23.35 -8.17
C ALA A 403 -12.41 -21.94 -7.74
N SER A 404 -11.97 -21.49 -6.57
CA SER A 404 -12.29 -20.14 -6.06
C SER A 404 -11.68 -19.04 -6.94
N ALA A 405 -10.41 -19.18 -7.34
CA ALA A 405 -9.73 -18.21 -8.20
C ALA A 405 -10.39 -18.13 -9.59
N MET A 406 -10.69 -19.28 -10.20
CA MET A 406 -11.42 -19.34 -11.47
C MET A 406 -12.82 -18.74 -11.36
N ARG A 407 -13.51 -18.97 -10.23
CA ARG A 407 -14.84 -18.39 -9.98
C ARG A 407 -14.77 -16.88 -9.83
N VAL A 408 -13.76 -16.33 -9.17
CA VAL A 408 -13.52 -14.87 -9.13
C VAL A 408 -13.31 -14.32 -10.54
N LEU A 409 -12.49 -14.95 -11.38
CA LEU A 409 -12.31 -14.52 -12.78
C LEU A 409 -13.64 -14.57 -13.55
N ALA A 410 -14.42 -15.65 -13.42
CA ALA A 410 -15.72 -15.77 -14.07
C ALA A 410 -16.68 -14.64 -13.64
N ILE A 411 -16.79 -14.36 -12.34
CA ILE A 411 -17.64 -13.27 -11.83
C ILE A 411 -17.17 -11.92 -12.35
N LEU A 412 -15.86 -11.66 -12.39
CA LEU A 412 -15.31 -10.43 -12.97
C LEU A 412 -15.62 -10.27 -14.46
N ALA A 413 -15.75 -11.37 -15.21
CA ALA A 413 -16.18 -11.36 -16.61
C ALA A 413 -17.68 -11.05 -16.73
N ILE A 414 -18.53 -11.67 -15.88
CA ILE A 414 -19.98 -11.40 -15.82
C ILE A 414 -20.27 -9.95 -15.45
N ARG A 415 -19.52 -9.38 -14.49
CA ARG A 415 -19.64 -7.99 -14.05
C ARG A 415 -19.06 -6.96 -15.02
N ASP A 416 -18.50 -7.40 -16.15
CA ASP A 416 -17.95 -6.47 -17.12
C ASP A 416 -19.04 -5.75 -17.91
N ASP A 417 -18.92 -4.43 -18.01
CA ASP A 417 -19.72 -3.64 -18.94
C ASP A 417 -18.93 -3.44 -20.25
N PRO A 418 -19.27 -4.14 -21.35
CA PRO A 418 -18.56 -4.02 -22.61
C PRO A 418 -18.68 -2.62 -23.24
N ASN A 419 -19.70 -1.84 -22.86
CA ASN A 419 -19.92 -0.48 -23.38
C ASN A 419 -19.10 0.59 -22.64
N ARG A 420 -18.46 0.23 -21.52
CA ARG A 420 -17.63 1.12 -20.72
C ARG A 420 -16.17 0.69 -20.79
N ALA A 421 -15.25 1.61 -21.07
CA ALA A 421 -13.82 1.31 -20.98
C ALA A 421 -13.44 0.89 -19.54
N PRO A 422 -12.62 -0.16 -19.32
CA PRO A 422 -12.34 -0.71 -17.99
C PRO A 422 -11.79 0.30 -16.98
N TYR A 423 -10.99 1.26 -17.45
CA TYR A 423 -10.39 2.32 -16.63
C TYR A 423 -11.08 3.69 -16.81
N LYS A 424 -12.32 3.74 -17.30
CA LYS A 424 -13.06 5.01 -17.50
C LYS A 424 -13.15 5.80 -16.20
N GLY A 425 -12.65 7.03 -16.22
CA GLY A 425 -12.63 7.96 -15.08
C GLY A 425 -11.24 8.10 -14.44
N LEU A 426 -10.25 7.36 -14.92
CA LEU A 426 -8.87 7.40 -14.45
C LEU A 426 -7.92 7.84 -15.56
N ALA A 427 -6.84 8.53 -15.21
CA ALA A 427 -5.76 8.90 -16.11
C ALA A 427 -4.80 7.72 -16.35
N ILE A 428 -5.33 6.60 -16.85
CA ILE A 428 -4.55 5.39 -17.16
C ILE A 428 -4.55 5.20 -18.68
N THR A 429 -3.38 5.35 -19.29
CA THR A 429 -3.20 5.19 -20.73
C THR A 429 -2.76 3.76 -21.07
N PRO A 430 -3.00 3.29 -22.31
CA PRO A 430 -2.44 2.02 -22.78
C PRO A 430 -0.92 1.95 -22.63
N GLN A 431 -0.22 3.09 -22.79
CA GLN A 431 1.22 3.20 -22.61
C GLN A 431 1.63 2.96 -21.14
N ALA A 432 0.86 3.45 -20.18
CA ALA A 432 1.09 3.18 -18.76
C ALA A 432 0.91 1.70 -18.39
N LEU A 433 0.09 0.97 -19.15
CA LEU A 433 -0.19 -0.46 -18.96
C LEU A 433 0.67 -1.39 -19.83
N GLN A 434 1.47 -0.86 -20.76
CA GLN A 434 2.30 -1.66 -21.67
C GLN A 434 3.18 -2.68 -20.92
N ASP A 435 3.67 -2.25 -19.77
CA ASP A 435 4.55 -2.97 -18.88
C ASP A 435 3.79 -3.93 -17.91
N TYR A 436 2.47 -3.89 -17.88
CA TYR A 436 1.64 -4.62 -16.91
C TYR A 436 0.59 -5.45 -17.66
N PRO A 437 1.00 -6.60 -18.25
CA PRO A 437 0.16 -7.36 -19.16
C PRO A 437 -1.04 -8.02 -18.49
N ILE A 438 -1.07 -8.11 -17.17
CA ILE A 438 -2.26 -8.50 -16.41
C ILE A 438 -2.94 -7.23 -15.88
N ASN A 439 -4.04 -6.87 -16.53
CA ASN A 439 -4.86 -5.70 -16.22
C ASN A 439 -6.29 -5.93 -16.76
N LEU A 440 -7.24 -5.05 -16.44
CA LEU A 440 -8.65 -5.21 -16.82
C LEU A 440 -8.89 -5.17 -18.35
N ASP A 441 -8.09 -4.42 -19.12
CA ASP A 441 -8.20 -4.38 -20.59
C ASP A 441 -7.75 -5.69 -21.24
N THR A 442 -6.62 -6.26 -20.81
CA THR A 442 -6.18 -7.57 -21.28
C THR A 442 -7.13 -8.67 -20.81
N PHE A 443 -7.61 -8.58 -19.58
CA PHE A 443 -8.55 -9.55 -19.03
C PHE A 443 -9.86 -9.58 -19.82
N ARG A 444 -10.49 -8.43 -20.11
CA ARG A 444 -11.70 -8.35 -20.95
C ARG A 444 -11.52 -9.06 -22.29
N ARG A 445 -10.43 -8.77 -23.00
CA ARG A 445 -10.15 -9.37 -24.32
C ARG A 445 -9.95 -10.88 -24.23
N LYS A 446 -9.27 -11.34 -23.17
CA LYS A 446 -9.07 -12.78 -22.91
C LYS A 446 -10.38 -13.47 -22.55
N ALA A 447 -11.17 -12.92 -21.62
CA ALA A 447 -12.46 -13.47 -21.23
C ALA A 447 -13.43 -13.59 -22.43
N ALA A 448 -13.43 -12.62 -23.34
CA ALA A 448 -14.20 -12.71 -24.58
C ALA A 448 -13.71 -13.85 -25.50
N ALA A 449 -12.39 -14.01 -25.66
CA ALA A 449 -11.81 -15.10 -26.45
C ALA A 449 -12.04 -16.48 -25.82
N TRP A 450 -12.17 -16.55 -24.49
CA TRP A 450 -12.40 -17.78 -23.75
C TRP A 450 -13.84 -18.30 -23.83
N SER A 451 -14.80 -17.48 -24.25
CA SER A 451 -16.23 -17.80 -24.14
C SER A 451 -16.61 -19.17 -24.73
N GLU A 452 -16.08 -19.50 -25.92
CA GLU A 452 -16.37 -20.77 -26.60
C GLU A 452 -15.36 -21.89 -26.27
N MET A 453 -14.35 -21.61 -25.44
CA MET A 453 -13.33 -22.59 -25.09
C MET A 453 -13.80 -23.56 -24.02
N PRO A 454 -13.37 -24.84 -24.08
CA PRO A 454 -13.49 -25.77 -22.96
C PRO A 454 -12.84 -25.21 -21.70
N LEU A 455 -13.42 -25.50 -20.52
CA LEU A 455 -12.91 -24.97 -19.25
C LEU A 455 -11.46 -25.38 -18.96
N GLY A 456 -11.07 -26.61 -19.32
CA GLY A 456 -9.68 -27.07 -19.24
C GLY A 456 -8.74 -26.17 -20.06
N ASP A 457 -9.08 -25.90 -21.31
CA ASP A 457 -8.29 -25.02 -22.19
C ASP A 457 -8.22 -23.57 -21.67
N VAL A 458 -9.25 -23.09 -20.97
CA VAL A 458 -9.20 -21.79 -20.29
C VAL A 458 -8.21 -21.82 -19.11
N VAL A 459 -8.19 -22.90 -18.32
CA VAL A 459 -7.19 -23.07 -17.26
C VAL A 459 -5.78 -23.09 -17.85
N TYR A 460 -5.56 -23.80 -18.96
CA TYR A 460 -4.32 -23.77 -19.72
C TYR A 460 -3.90 -22.33 -20.08
N GLU A 461 -4.81 -21.57 -20.69
CA GLU A 461 -4.55 -20.19 -21.12
C GLU A 461 -4.20 -19.26 -19.95
N VAL A 462 -4.88 -19.41 -18.80
CA VAL A 462 -4.60 -18.59 -17.62
C VAL A 462 -3.25 -18.94 -16.99
N VAL A 463 -2.92 -20.24 -16.88
CA VAL A 463 -1.63 -20.69 -16.36
C VAL A 463 -0.48 -20.21 -17.27
N ALA A 464 -0.61 -20.42 -18.58
CA ALA A 464 0.36 -19.96 -19.56
C ALA A 464 0.51 -18.43 -19.51
N TRP A 465 -0.60 -17.69 -19.39
CA TRP A 465 -0.58 -16.23 -19.27
C TRP A 465 0.17 -15.75 -18.02
N CYS A 466 -0.09 -16.35 -16.86
CA CYS A 466 0.61 -16.03 -15.61
C CYS A 466 2.11 -16.31 -15.71
N MET A 467 2.49 -17.52 -16.15
CA MET A 467 3.89 -17.94 -16.19
C MET A 467 4.71 -17.16 -17.22
N ASN A 468 4.18 -16.95 -18.44
CA ASN A 468 4.87 -16.14 -19.45
C ASN A 468 4.97 -14.67 -19.03
N THR A 469 3.94 -14.14 -18.37
CA THR A 469 4.00 -12.80 -17.78
C THR A 469 5.10 -12.68 -16.73
N HIS A 470 5.22 -13.68 -15.84
CA HIS A 470 6.26 -13.68 -14.83
C HIS A 470 7.67 -13.61 -15.43
N LEU A 471 7.96 -14.40 -16.47
CA LEU A 471 9.25 -14.36 -17.16
C LEU A 471 9.52 -12.96 -17.74
N ARG A 472 8.53 -12.35 -18.40
CA ARG A 472 8.65 -11.00 -18.97
C ARG A 472 8.92 -9.94 -17.89
N VAL A 473 8.17 -9.98 -16.79
CA VAL A 473 8.30 -9.03 -15.67
C VAL A 473 9.66 -9.19 -14.98
N SER A 474 10.09 -10.43 -14.74
CA SER A 474 11.38 -10.75 -14.12
C SER A 474 12.57 -10.32 -14.99
N LEU A 475 12.52 -10.58 -16.30
CA LEU A 475 13.53 -10.13 -17.27
C LEU A 475 13.63 -8.61 -17.30
N ARG A 476 12.50 -7.91 -17.33
CA ARG A 476 12.49 -6.44 -17.30
C ARG A 476 13.10 -5.90 -15.99
N LYS A 477 12.75 -6.48 -14.84
CA LYS A 477 13.31 -6.09 -13.54
C LYS A 477 14.83 -6.32 -13.52
N LEU A 478 15.28 -7.46 -14.00
CA LEU A 478 16.71 -7.75 -14.15
C LEU A 478 17.40 -6.70 -15.03
N HIS A 479 16.81 -6.33 -16.17
CA HIS A 479 17.37 -5.31 -17.06
C HIS A 479 17.40 -3.91 -16.43
N ARG A 480 16.36 -3.50 -15.70
CA ARG A 480 16.24 -2.14 -15.15
C ARG A 480 16.97 -1.94 -13.82
N THR A 481 17.01 -2.95 -12.95
CA THR A 481 17.51 -2.81 -11.57
C THR A 481 18.66 -3.76 -11.22
N SER A 482 19.13 -4.56 -12.19
CA SER A 482 20.15 -5.61 -11.97
C SER A 482 19.78 -6.60 -10.86
N SER A 483 18.48 -6.74 -10.54
CA SER A 483 17.99 -7.63 -9.48
C SER A 483 17.26 -8.83 -10.08
N ALA A 484 17.64 -10.03 -9.67
CA ALA A 484 16.95 -11.25 -10.07
C ALA A 484 15.68 -11.44 -9.23
N THR A 485 14.52 -11.49 -9.87
CA THR A 485 13.20 -11.67 -9.20
C THR A 485 12.42 -12.88 -9.71
N PHE A 486 13.12 -13.78 -10.42
CA PHE A 486 12.58 -15.02 -10.95
C PHE A 486 12.16 -15.95 -9.82
N ARG A 487 10.95 -16.49 -9.93
CA ARG A 487 10.45 -17.62 -9.11
C ARG A 487 10.69 -18.94 -9.81
N PHE A 488 10.65 -18.93 -11.14
CA PHE A 488 11.13 -20.03 -11.96
C PHE A 488 11.93 -19.49 -13.16
N ARG A 489 12.79 -20.32 -13.71
CA ARG A 489 13.58 -20.02 -14.90
C ARG A 489 13.63 -21.21 -15.86
N PRO A 490 13.64 -20.97 -17.19
CA PRO A 490 14.02 -21.99 -18.15
C PRO A 490 15.49 -22.40 -17.95
N SER A 491 15.78 -23.70 -18.02
CA SER A 491 17.14 -24.25 -18.03
C SER A 491 17.25 -25.41 -19.03
N GLU A 492 18.46 -25.95 -19.22
CA GLU A 492 18.69 -27.15 -20.04
C GLU A 492 17.96 -28.40 -19.49
N LEU A 493 17.60 -28.38 -18.21
CA LEU A 493 16.84 -29.44 -17.54
C LEU A 493 15.34 -29.10 -17.46
N GLY A 494 14.87 -28.11 -18.22
CA GLY A 494 13.49 -27.63 -18.19
C GLY A 494 13.23 -26.48 -17.23
N LEU A 495 11.97 -26.23 -16.89
CA LEU A 495 11.56 -25.16 -15.99
C LEU A 495 11.93 -25.50 -14.54
N GLN A 496 12.73 -24.65 -13.89
CA GLN A 496 13.21 -24.86 -12.52
C GLN A 496 12.79 -23.74 -11.58
N LEU A 497 12.41 -24.09 -10.35
CA LEU A 497 12.23 -23.11 -9.29
C LEU A 497 13.57 -22.49 -8.87
N THR A 498 13.54 -21.22 -8.48
CA THR A 498 14.76 -20.46 -8.14
C THR A 498 15.12 -20.55 -6.65
N ASP A 499 14.14 -20.46 -5.75
CA ASP A 499 14.39 -20.43 -4.30
C ASP A 499 13.36 -21.22 -3.46
N GLY A 500 12.48 -22.00 -4.10
CA GLY A 500 11.42 -22.78 -3.44
C GLY A 500 10.37 -21.94 -2.68
N ASN A 501 10.53 -20.61 -2.66
CA ASN A 501 9.67 -19.68 -1.96
C ASN A 501 8.51 -19.29 -2.86
N ILE A 502 7.36 -19.90 -2.61
CA ILE A 502 6.15 -19.68 -3.39
C ILE A 502 5.39 -18.50 -2.79
N PRO A 503 5.21 -17.40 -3.54
CA PRO A 503 4.55 -16.21 -3.03
C PRO A 503 3.07 -16.50 -2.75
N ALA A 504 2.61 -16.17 -1.54
CA ALA A 504 1.19 -16.21 -1.22
C ALA A 504 0.43 -15.13 -2.00
N PRO A 505 -0.80 -15.40 -2.47
CA PRO A 505 -1.67 -14.38 -3.02
C PRO A 505 -1.98 -13.33 -1.94
N SER A 506 -2.00 -12.06 -2.35
CA SER A 506 -2.27 -10.96 -1.44
C SER A 506 -3.00 -9.82 -2.14
N ASN A 507 -3.84 -9.12 -1.37
CA ASN A 507 -4.39 -7.83 -1.77
C ASN A 507 -3.30 -6.76 -1.76
N THR A 508 -3.43 -5.79 -2.66
CA THR A 508 -2.65 -4.55 -2.54
C THR A 508 -3.09 -3.73 -1.32
N ARG A 509 -2.34 -2.70 -0.93
CA ARG A 509 -2.65 -1.84 0.22
C ARG A 509 -2.88 -0.39 -0.26
N PRO A 510 -4.12 0.11 -0.37
CA PRO A 510 -4.43 1.29 -1.15
C PRO A 510 -4.36 2.59 -0.36
N ARG A 511 -3.33 2.76 0.48
CA ARG A 511 -3.16 3.94 1.36
C ARG A 511 -4.33 4.18 2.34
N PHE A 512 -5.31 3.28 2.42
CA PHE A 512 -6.52 3.45 3.21
C PHE A 512 -6.21 3.68 4.69
N ARG A 513 -5.35 2.83 5.27
CA ARG A 513 -4.95 2.95 6.68
C ARG A 513 -4.22 4.27 6.95
N GLN A 514 -3.36 4.69 6.02
CA GLN A 514 -2.67 5.97 6.09
C GLN A 514 -3.65 7.14 6.04
N ALA A 515 -4.64 7.11 5.13
CA ALA A 515 -5.67 8.13 5.05
C ALA A 515 -6.51 8.21 6.33
N VAL A 516 -6.93 7.05 6.87
CA VAL A 516 -7.66 6.98 8.14
C VAL A 516 -6.81 7.51 9.31
N GLN A 517 -5.53 7.14 9.37
CA GLN A 517 -4.63 7.65 10.40
C GLN A 517 -4.41 9.16 10.29
N ILE A 518 -4.28 9.71 9.07
CA ILE A 518 -4.19 11.16 8.85
C ILE A 518 -5.46 11.85 9.38
N LEU A 519 -6.65 11.33 9.04
CA LEU A 519 -7.92 11.85 9.55
C LEU A 519 -8.00 11.79 11.08
N MET A 520 -7.46 10.74 11.70
CA MET A 520 -7.36 10.63 13.15
C MET A 520 -6.32 11.60 13.75
N ASP A 521 -5.19 11.83 13.10
CA ASP A 521 -4.12 12.70 13.57
C ASP A 521 -4.58 14.17 13.57
N ILE A 522 -5.27 14.61 12.51
CA ILE A 522 -5.88 15.96 12.42
C ILE A 522 -7.18 16.08 13.24
N GLY A 523 -7.62 15.01 13.90
CA GLY A 523 -8.82 15.02 14.75
C GLY A 523 -10.15 15.09 14.00
N ALA A 524 -10.20 14.77 12.70
CA ALA A 524 -11.44 14.64 11.93
C ALA A 524 -12.19 13.33 12.28
N VAL A 525 -11.44 12.28 12.59
CA VAL A 525 -11.97 10.98 13.04
C VAL A 525 -11.54 10.72 14.47
N VAL A 526 -12.47 10.28 15.29
CA VAL A 526 -12.23 9.87 16.67
C VAL A 526 -12.50 8.38 16.79
N ARG A 527 -11.73 7.72 17.65
CA ARG A 527 -11.96 6.33 18.03
C ARG A 527 -12.18 6.28 19.53
N ASP A 528 -13.32 5.71 19.94
CA ASP A 528 -13.70 5.52 21.33
C ASP A 528 -12.97 4.32 21.97
N ASP A 529 -13.24 4.09 23.25
CA ASP A 529 -12.62 3.01 24.02
C ASP A 529 -13.07 1.61 23.56
N ASN A 530 -14.22 1.52 22.88
CA ASN A 530 -14.73 0.29 22.25
C ASN A 530 -14.14 0.08 20.86
N LYS A 531 -13.16 0.90 20.45
CA LYS A 531 -12.55 0.92 19.11
C LYS A 531 -13.50 1.30 17.98
N GLN A 532 -14.68 1.83 18.30
CA GLN A 532 -15.62 2.31 17.29
C GLN A 532 -15.17 3.68 16.78
N MET A 533 -15.20 3.85 15.46
CA MET A 533 -14.88 5.14 14.83
C MET A 533 -16.13 5.99 14.65
N SER A 534 -15.96 7.29 14.87
CA SER A 534 -16.97 8.32 14.60
C SER A 534 -16.31 9.59 14.09
N LEU A 535 -17.11 10.45 13.45
CA LEU A 535 -16.64 11.77 13.02
C LEU A 535 -16.69 12.76 14.19
N SER A 536 -15.67 13.60 14.31
CA SER A 536 -15.77 14.82 15.13
C SER A 536 -16.71 15.84 14.47
N ALA A 537 -17.07 16.90 15.19
CA ALA A 537 -17.84 18.00 14.62
C ALA A 537 -17.10 18.64 13.44
N GLU A 538 -15.79 18.84 13.59
CA GLU A 538 -14.90 19.37 12.55
C GLU A 538 -14.77 18.39 11.39
N GLY A 539 -14.65 17.08 11.65
CA GLY A 539 -14.60 16.06 10.60
C GLY A 539 -15.88 16.04 9.75
N LYS A 540 -17.04 16.18 10.40
CA LYS A 540 -18.31 16.31 9.70
C LYS A 540 -18.37 17.56 8.82
N GLN A 541 -17.91 18.71 9.32
CA GLN A 541 -17.82 19.95 8.53
C GLN A 541 -16.88 19.82 7.34
N LEU A 542 -15.69 19.23 7.54
CA LEU A 542 -14.73 18.97 6.46
C LEU A 542 -15.31 18.05 5.38
N MET A 543 -16.01 17.00 5.78
CA MET A 543 -16.70 16.09 4.87
C MET A 543 -17.80 16.81 4.07
N GLU A 544 -18.65 17.60 4.74
CA GLU A 544 -19.75 18.33 4.11
C GLU A 544 -19.24 19.41 3.15
N ALA A 545 -18.17 20.12 3.50
CA ALA A 545 -17.56 21.16 2.65
C ALA A 545 -16.97 20.62 1.32
N VAL A 546 -16.73 19.31 1.20
CA VAL A 546 -16.27 18.70 -0.06
C VAL A 546 -17.45 18.44 -1.02
N SER A 547 -18.68 18.38 -0.50
CA SER A 547 -19.90 18.07 -1.25
C SER A 547 -20.89 19.26 -1.31
N ALA A 548 -20.42 20.45 -0.95
CA ALA A 548 -21.14 21.72 -1.03
C ALA A 548 -20.53 22.58 -2.13
#